data_AF-A0A7Y6UHX1-F1
#
_entry.id   AF-A0A7Y6UHX1-F1
#
_cell.length_a   1.000
_cell.length_b   1.000
_cell.length_c   1.000
_cell.angle_alpha   90.00
_cell.angle_beta   90.00
_cell.angle_gamma   90.00
#
_symmetry.space_group_name_H-M   'P 1'
#
loop_
_entity.id
_entity.type
_entity.pdbx_description
1 polymer ?
#
loop_
_entity_poly.entity_id
_entity_poly.type
_entity_poly.pdbx_seq_one_letter_code
_entity_poly.pdbx_strand_id
1 'polypeptide(L)'
;MKRGWVLVGLLAAVGCKDKAKDAPKPSPVVKADKEEATPVDRAPAKIDGPSVSPVITNSVTFFVPKSAQWWGEMAFSCYAAAIKLQAGANPAEAFTRVSPMIEPALAIADIDLNKDMQAIGLFGCGDGACAYMALTLRDPEKLGKMLSSIIPGTEAKSVGKLNWTLEAPGGANGPRTIHMQAVPIQWPAKTPGDIWSRDAAKATHVVFLSGLFGKGTELADALTVAADAQTASAKVADIESLVGGTSGRCVFGEVGKRDFQPGYQLDRARFAMVAPEGKGDHLTSLLGSLRTLDLEIDLVLSPAATEAKVTEWINQARAWVRTTMEPVRSQLAAQGPIVDVLYEVGGLLGKSGFRHTLKEKSLLLSFKTDRITAAELASVEGKLEQAMKDMGYTP
;
A
#
# COMPACT_ATOMS: atom_id res chain seq x y z
N MET A 1 -7.21 -12.09 21.47
CA MET A 1 -6.96 -12.24 20.02
C MET A 1 -6.87 -10.86 19.36
N LYS A 2 -5.70 -10.22 19.40
CA LYS A 2 -5.44 -8.92 18.75
C LYS A 2 -4.89 -9.23 17.36
N ARG A 3 -5.77 -9.20 16.36
CA ARG A 3 -5.49 -9.57 14.97
C ARG A 3 -4.69 -8.47 14.28
N GLY A 4 -3.36 -8.58 14.31
CA GLY A 4 -2.46 -7.90 13.39
C GLY A 4 -2.64 -8.50 12.00
N TRP A 5 -3.41 -7.81 11.16
CA TRP A 5 -3.52 -8.09 9.73
C TRP A 5 -3.05 -6.81 9.03
N VAL A 6 -2.14 -6.99 8.07
CA VAL A 6 -1.77 -6.11 6.93
C VAL A 6 -0.27 -6.25 6.57
N LEU A 7 0.61 -6.70 7.48
CA LEU A 7 2.05 -6.84 7.17
C LEU A 7 2.47 -8.14 6.45
N VAL A 8 1.54 -9.05 6.16
CA VAL A 8 1.84 -10.33 5.46
C VAL A 8 1.71 -10.22 3.93
N GLY A 9 1.14 -9.12 3.41
CA GLY A 9 1.04 -8.88 1.96
C GLY A 9 2.37 -8.54 1.26
N LEU A 10 3.41 -8.19 2.03
CA LEU A 10 4.74 -7.82 1.51
C LEU A 10 5.74 -9.00 1.44
N LEU A 11 5.33 -10.21 1.85
CA LEU A 11 6.13 -11.45 1.78
C LEU A 11 5.49 -12.54 0.89
N ALA A 12 4.41 -12.23 0.16
CA ALA A 12 3.63 -13.21 -0.60
C ALA A 12 4.10 -13.42 -2.06
N ALA A 13 5.38 -13.20 -2.36
CA ALA A 13 5.97 -13.53 -3.66
C ALA A 13 6.82 -14.81 -3.56
N VAL A 14 6.17 -15.98 -3.46
CA VAL A 14 6.83 -17.29 -3.57
C VAL A 14 5.94 -18.30 -4.29
N GLY A 15 6.30 -18.63 -5.55
CA GLY A 15 6.09 -19.86 -6.38
C GLY A 15 4.73 -20.59 -6.43
N CYS A 16 4.33 -21.33 -7.48
CA CYS A 16 4.83 -21.63 -8.82
C CYS A 16 3.79 -22.58 -9.51
N LYS A 17 3.49 -22.40 -10.81
CA LYS A 17 3.47 -23.45 -11.87
C LYS A 17 2.91 -22.93 -13.19
N ASP A 18 3.78 -22.85 -14.20
CA ASP A 18 3.63 -23.23 -15.63
C ASP A 18 4.31 -22.27 -16.63
N LYS A 19 5.28 -22.86 -17.33
CA LYS A 19 6.00 -22.52 -18.57
C LYS A 19 6.00 -21.06 -19.05
N ALA A 20 7.08 -20.34 -18.72
CA ALA A 20 7.51 -19.16 -19.45
C ALA A 20 8.15 -19.57 -20.80
N LYS A 21 7.73 -18.91 -21.88
CA LYS A 21 8.48 -18.84 -23.14
C LYS A 21 9.28 -17.54 -23.16
N ASP A 22 10.55 -17.67 -23.51
CA ASP A 22 11.52 -16.67 -23.97
C ASP A 22 11.54 -15.31 -23.22
N ALA A 23 12.43 -15.19 -22.25
CA ALA A 23 12.81 -13.91 -21.66
C ALA A 23 13.62 -13.07 -22.66
N PRO A 24 13.33 -11.77 -22.85
CA PRO A 24 14.15 -10.90 -23.68
C PRO A 24 15.47 -10.58 -22.97
N LYS A 25 16.57 -10.54 -23.75
CA LYS A 25 17.93 -10.20 -23.27
C LYS A 25 17.95 -8.90 -22.45
N PRO A 26 18.77 -8.82 -21.38
CA PRO A 26 18.90 -7.62 -20.57
C PRO A 26 19.40 -6.46 -21.44
N SER A 27 18.65 -5.35 -21.40
CA SER A 27 19.06 -4.09 -22.02
C SER A 27 20.13 -3.39 -21.17
N PRO A 28 20.98 -2.53 -21.75
CA PRO A 28 22.00 -1.82 -21.00
C PRO A 28 21.36 -0.92 -19.95
N VAL A 29 22.00 -0.84 -18.78
CA VAL A 29 21.64 0.09 -17.69
C VAL A 29 21.65 1.52 -18.24
N VAL A 30 20.46 2.05 -18.53
CA VAL A 30 20.28 3.45 -18.88
C VAL A 30 20.46 4.25 -17.59
N LYS A 31 21.42 5.17 -17.56
CA LYS A 31 21.50 6.17 -16.50
C LYS A 31 20.18 6.92 -16.49
N ALA A 32 19.43 6.82 -15.40
CA ALA A 32 18.23 7.61 -15.19
C ALA A 32 18.64 9.09 -15.15
N ASP A 33 18.44 9.80 -16.26
CA ASP A 33 18.38 11.24 -16.23
C ASP A 33 17.30 11.64 -15.22
N LYS A 34 17.61 12.61 -14.35
CA LYS A 34 16.61 13.29 -13.54
C LYS A 34 15.70 14.06 -14.50
N GLU A 35 14.77 13.37 -15.13
CA GLU A 35 13.71 14.03 -15.87
C GLU A 35 12.75 14.59 -14.81
N GLU A 36 12.91 15.87 -14.49
CA GLU A 36 11.89 16.65 -13.80
C GLU A 36 10.65 16.58 -14.69
N ALA A 37 9.71 15.70 -14.33
CA ALA A 37 8.52 15.46 -15.11
C ALA A 37 7.73 16.77 -15.23
N THR A 38 7.73 17.34 -16.44
CA THR A 38 7.07 18.63 -16.69
C THR A 38 5.58 18.50 -16.33
N PRO A 39 4.99 19.46 -15.59
CA PRO A 39 3.58 19.42 -15.25
C PRO A 39 2.71 19.29 -16.49
N VAL A 40 1.70 18.42 -16.43
CA VAL A 40 0.73 18.21 -17.51
C VAL A 40 -0.51 19.04 -17.24
N ASP A 41 -0.92 19.82 -18.24
CA ASP A 41 -2.14 20.61 -18.19
C ASP A 41 -3.38 19.73 -18.27
N ARG A 42 -4.41 20.09 -17.49
CA ARG A 42 -5.68 19.39 -17.46
C ARG A 42 -6.85 20.37 -17.53
N ALA A 43 -7.80 20.08 -18.41
CA ALA A 43 -9.04 20.82 -18.45
C ALA A 43 -9.80 20.60 -17.14
N PRO A 44 -10.16 21.65 -16.39
CA PRO A 44 -10.95 21.50 -15.18
C PRO A 44 -12.32 20.94 -15.56
N ALA A 45 -12.71 19.82 -14.93
CA ALA A 45 -14.06 19.32 -15.05
C ALA A 45 -15.03 20.27 -14.33
N LYS A 46 -16.19 20.54 -14.94
CA LYS A 46 -17.27 21.25 -14.27
C LYS A 46 -17.98 20.27 -13.33
N ILE A 47 -17.83 20.46 -12.03
CA ILE A 47 -18.44 19.62 -11.00
C ILE A 47 -19.50 20.44 -10.25
N ASP A 48 -20.75 19.99 -10.33
CA ASP A 48 -21.87 20.60 -9.61
C ASP A 48 -22.07 19.83 -8.28
N GLY A 49 -21.61 20.40 -7.16
CA GLY A 49 -21.81 19.87 -5.80
C GLY A 49 -20.52 19.62 -5.01
N PRO A 50 -20.62 18.91 -3.86
CA PRO A 50 -19.45 18.57 -3.04
C PRO A 50 -18.44 17.74 -3.83
N SER A 51 -17.16 18.06 -3.68
CA SER A 51 -16.06 17.38 -4.36
C SER A 51 -14.85 17.23 -3.45
N VAL A 52 -13.97 16.30 -3.79
CA VAL A 52 -12.65 16.15 -3.17
C VAL A 52 -11.60 16.77 -4.09
N SER A 53 -10.77 17.66 -3.56
CA SER A 53 -9.56 18.12 -4.25
C SER A 53 -8.37 17.29 -3.78
N PRO A 54 -7.70 16.53 -4.65
CA PRO A 54 -6.51 15.78 -4.27
C PRO A 54 -5.41 16.74 -3.83
N VAL A 55 -4.58 16.30 -2.89
CA VAL A 55 -3.36 17.01 -2.52
C VAL A 55 -2.30 16.69 -3.57
N ILE A 56 -1.81 17.73 -4.23
CA ILE A 56 -0.78 17.64 -5.26
C ILE A 56 0.49 18.31 -4.75
N THR A 57 1.46 17.51 -4.34
CA THR A 57 2.83 17.92 -3.97
C THR A 57 3.79 17.36 -5.02
N ASN A 58 4.86 16.66 -4.61
CA ASN A 58 5.65 15.87 -5.54
C ASN A 58 4.98 14.53 -5.88
N SER A 59 3.81 14.26 -5.31
CA SER A 59 2.98 13.11 -5.62
C SER A 59 1.49 13.44 -5.48
N VAL A 60 0.63 12.47 -5.78
CA VAL A 60 -0.83 12.61 -5.69
C VAL A 60 -1.38 11.79 -4.53
N THR A 61 -2.12 12.48 -3.66
CA THR A 61 -2.86 11.93 -2.51
C THR A 61 -4.33 12.32 -2.61
N PHE A 62 -5.24 11.38 -2.42
CA PHE A 62 -6.67 11.65 -2.65
C PHE A 62 -7.42 12.14 -1.42
N PHE A 63 -6.97 11.75 -0.24
CA PHE A 63 -7.64 12.12 1.00
C PHE A 63 -6.66 12.18 2.16
N VAL A 64 -6.72 13.25 2.95
CA VAL A 64 -5.96 13.41 4.19
C VAL A 64 -6.94 13.79 5.30
N PRO A 65 -7.04 13.02 6.40
CA PRO A 65 -7.93 13.39 7.49
C PRO A 65 -7.35 14.53 8.34
N LYS A 66 -8.22 15.44 8.80
CA LYS A 66 -7.90 16.51 9.76
C LYS A 66 -7.38 15.92 11.08
N SER A 67 -8.06 14.88 11.54
CA SER A 67 -7.78 14.18 12.80
C SER A 67 -8.11 12.70 12.62
N ALA A 68 -7.10 11.87 12.48
CA ALA A 68 -7.24 10.42 12.59
C ALA A 68 -6.13 9.90 13.48
N GLN A 69 -6.44 8.89 14.30
CA GLN A 69 -5.41 8.20 15.09
C GLN A 69 -4.35 7.55 14.19
N TRP A 70 -4.72 7.21 12.96
CA TRP A 70 -3.82 6.71 11.94
C TRP A 70 -4.47 6.92 10.56
N TRP A 71 -3.64 7.03 9.55
CA TRP A 71 -4.02 7.17 8.15
C TRP A 71 -2.92 6.62 7.26
N GLY A 72 -3.29 5.99 6.16
CA GLY A 72 -2.35 5.69 5.08
C GLY A 72 -3.04 5.45 3.76
N GLU A 73 -2.31 5.64 2.68
CA GLU A 73 -2.76 5.42 1.31
C GLU A 73 -1.71 4.62 0.54
N MET A 74 -2.17 3.69 -0.27
CA MET A 74 -1.38 2.92 -1.22
C MET A 74 -1.78 3.31 -2.65
N ALA A 75 -0.80 3.68 -3.47
CA ALA A 75 -0.97 3.81 -4.91
C ALA A 75 -1.16 2.44 -5.53
N PHE A 76 -2.25 2.25 -6.26
CA PHE A 76 -2.59 0.97 -6.84
C PHE A 76 -1.65 0.56 -7.97
N SER A 77 -1.12 1.52 -8.72
CA SER A 77 -0.08 1.26 -9.72
C SER A 77 1.20 0.67 -9.11
N CYS A 78 1.52 0.95 -7.83
CA CYS A 78 2.67 0.33 -7.16
C CYS A 78 2.38 -1.10 -6.84
N TYR A 79 1.24 -1.32 -6.21
CA TYR A 79 0.76 -2.65 -5.92
C TYR A 79 0.71 -3.50 -7.20
N ALA A 80 0.11 -2.98 -8.28
CA ALA A 80 0.02 -3.67 -9.55
C ALA A 80 1.40 -3.95 -10.16
N ALA A 81 2.34 -3.00 -10.10
CA ALA A 81 3.70 -3.20 -10.56
C ALA A 81 4.42 -4.29 -9.75
N ALA A 82 4.25 -4.31 -8.42
CA ALA A 82 4.83 -5.33 -7.54
C ALA A 82 4.25 -6.73 -7.82
N ILE A 83 2.94 -6.85 -8.04
CA ILE A 83 2.31 -8.13 -8.39
C ILE A 83 2.74 -8.59 -9.79
N LYS A 84 2.82 -7.68 -10.76
CA LYS A 84 3.20 -7.99 -12.15
C LYS A 84 4.68 -8.37 -12.33
N LEU A 85 5.50 -8.32 -11.29
CA LEU A 85 6.81 -8.98 -11.30
C LEU A 85 6.70 -10.48 -11.57
N GLN A 86 5.54 -11.07 -11.28
CA GLN A 86 5.21 -12.43 -11.66
C GLN A 86 4.54 -12.41 -13.05
N ALA A 87 5.17 -13.08 -14.03
CA ALA A 87 4.62 -13.18 -15.37
C ALA A 87 3.20 -13.79 -15.34
N GLY A 88 2.24 -13.10 -15.97
CA GLY A 88 0.83 -13.51 -16.01
C GLY A 88 0.04 -13.21 -14.73
N ALA A 89 0.65 -12.68 -13.68
CA ALA A 89 -0.07 -12.36 -12.44
C ALA A 89 -1.02 -11.19 -12.63
N ASN A 90 -2.22 -11.37 -12.09
CA ASN A 90 -3.29 -10.39 -12.13
C ASN A 90 -3.39 -9.71 -10.75
N PRO A 91 -3.20 -8.38 -10.64
CA PRO A 91 -3.40 -7.64 -9.39
C PRO A 91 -4.74 -7.92 -8.70
N ALA A 92 -5.81 -8.18 -9.46
CA ALA A 92 -7.12 -8.52 -8.89
C ALA A 92 -7.15 -9.87 -8.16
N GLU A 93 -6.30 -10.84 -8.55
CA GLU A 93 -6.37 -12.20 -8.04
C GLU A 93 -6.16 -12.28 -6.52
N ALA A 94 -5.26 -11.48 -5.97
CA ALA A 94 -5.01 -11.44 -4.53
C ALA A 94 -6.23 -10.90 -3.75
N PHE A 95 -7.00 -9.97 -4.31
CA PHE A 95 -8.26 -9.53 -3.70
C PHE A 95 -9.31 -10.64 -3.74
N THR A 96 -9.42 -11.33 -4.88
CA THR A 96 -10.35 -12.44 -5.07
C THR A 96 -10.02 -13.63 -4.17
N ARG A 97 -8.73 -13.88 -3.87
CA ARG A 97 -8.31 -14.90 -2.90
C ARG A 97 -8.70 -14.55 -1.46
N VAL A 98 -8.69 -13.27 -1.08
CA VAL A 98 -9.11 -12.82 0.26
C VAL A 98 -10.63 -12.83 0.38
N SER A 99 -11.34 -12.40 -0.66
CA SER A 99 -12.79 -12.44 -0.72
C SER A 99 -13.23 -12.66 -2.17
N PRO A 100 -13.72 -13.86 -2.51
CA PRO A 100 -14.16 -14.21 -3.86
C PRO A 100 -15.31 -13.33 -4.40
N MET A 101 -15.96 -12.56 -3.53
CA MET A 101 -17.09 -11.70 -3.87
C MET A 101 -16.66 -10.31 -4.35
N ILE A 102 -15.43 -9.87 -4.09
CA ILE A 102 -15.01 -8.48 -4.38
C ILE A 102 -15.00 -8.20 -5.87
N GLU A 103 -14.29 -9.02 -6.66
CA GLU A 103 -14.16 -8.78 -8.11
C GLU A 103 -15.50 -8.88 -8.85
N PRO A 104 -16.36 -9.90 -8.61
CA PRO A 104 -17.71 -9.92 -9.17
C PRO A 104 -18.56 -8.70 -8.76
N ALA A 105 -18.45 -8.24 -7.52
CA ALA A 105 -19.18 -7.06 -7.05
C ALA A 105 -18.74 -5.80 -7.79
N LEU A 106 -17.43 -5.56 -7.90
CA LEU A 106 -16.87 -4.42 -8.63
C LEU A 106 -17.30 -4.42 -10.10
N ALA A 107 -17.34 -5.60 -10.73
CA ALA A 107 -17.79 -5.74 -12.11
C ALA A 107 -19.25 -5.32 -12.33
N ILE A 108 -20.13 -5.43 -11.32
CA ILE A 108 -21.53 -4.94 -11.39
C ILE A 108 -21.60 -3.41 -11.54
N ALA A 109 -20.58 -2.70 -11.03
CA ALA A 109 -20.43 -1.26 -11.21
C ALA A 109 -19.49 -0.88 -12.37
N ASP A 110 -19.18 -1.83 -13.26
CA ASP A 110 -18.26 -1.67 -14.39
C ASP A 110 -16.87 -1.20 -13.96
N ILE A 111 -16.41 -1.65 -12.78
CA ILE A 111 -15.07 -1.36 -12.26
C ILE A 111 -14.17 -2.57 -12.56
N ASP A 112 -13.20 -2.39 -13.45
CA ASP A 112 -12.08 -3.32 -13.63
C ASP A 112 -10.97 -2.92 -12.65
N LEU A 113 -10.79 -3.70 -11.59
CA LEU A 113 -9.81 -3.44 -10.53
C LEU A 113 -8.40 -3.17 -11.09
N ASN A 114 -8.03 -3.78 -12.22
CA ASN A 114 -6.70 -3.61 -12.82
C ASN A 114 -6.51 -2.30 -13.58
N LYS A 115 -7.60 -1.62 -13.94
CA LYS A 115 -7.57 -0.43 -14.81
C LYS A 115 -8.13 0.80 -14.12
N ASP A 116 -9.17 0.59 -13.33
CA ASP A 116 -10.01 1.65 -12.81
C ASP A 116 -9.66 2.02 -11.37
N MET A 117 -8.73 1.33 -10.70
CA MET A 117 -8.28 1.68 -9.35
C MET A 117 -6.93 2.41 -9.36
N GLN A 118 -6.89 3.56 -8.70
CA GLN A 118 -5.70 4.42 -8.63
C GLN A 118 -5.06 4.42 -7.24
N ALA A 119 -5.87 4.37 -6.19
CA ALA A 119 -5.39 4.29 -4.82
C ALA A 119 -6.42 3.63 -3.89
N ILE A 120 -5.91 3.03 -2.83
CA ILE A 120 -6.71 2.60 -1.67
C ILE A 120 -6.12 3.28 -0.45
N GLY A 121 -6.95 3.89 0.38
CA GLY A 121 -6.51 4.37 1.67
C GLY A 121 -7.39 3.91 2.81
N LEU A 122 -6.83 3.98 4.00
CA LEU A 122 -7.41 3.54 5.25
C LEU A 122 -7.13 4.59 6.32
N PHE A 123 -8.08 4.83 7.21
CA PHE A 123 -7.92 5.77 8.31
C PHE A 123 -8.79 5.40 9.51
N GLY A 124 -8.40 5.86 10.69
CA GLY A 124 -9.23 5.74 11.89
C GLY A 124 -10.45 6.66 11.80
N CYS A 125 -11.64 6.11 12.03
CA CYS A 125 -12.89 6.87 12.07
C CYS A 125 -13.80 6.36 13.21
N GLY A 126 -14.09 7.24 14.18
CA GLY A 126 -14.82 6.84 15.39
C GLY A 126 -14.17 5.62 16.07
N ASP A 127 -14.96 4.57 16.28
CA ASP A 127 -14.53 3.32 16.94
C ASP A 127 -13.93 2.28 15.97
N GLY A 128 -13.80 2.61 14.67
CA GLY A 128 -13.45 1.66 13.63
C GLY A 128 -12.42 2.17 12.61
N ALA A 129 -12.23 1.35 11.59
CA ALA A 129 -11.46 1.72 10.40
C ALA A 129 -12.41 2.11 9.28
N CYS A 130 -12.11 3.23 8.63
CA CYS A 130 -12.72 3.62 7.37
C CYS A 130 -11.74 3.35 6.23
N ALA A 131 -12.30 3.14 5.05
CA ALA A 131 -11.55 2.96 3.82
C ALA A 131 -12.00 3.98 2.78
N TYR A 132 -11.14 4.24 1.81
CA TYR A 132 -11.54 4.89 0.58
C TYR A 132 -10.81 4.28 -0.60
N MET A 133 -11.43 4.40 -1.78
CA MET A 133 -10.83 4.00 -3.05
C MET A 133 -10.91 5.17 -4.02
N ALA A 134 -9.79 5.53 -4.64
CA ALA A 134 -9.78 6.47 -5.76
C ALA A 134 -9.97 5.66 -7.05
N LEU A 135 -11.08 5.94 -7.75
CA LEU A 135 -11.55 5.12 -8.86
C LEU A 135 -11.89 5.95 -10.11
N THR A 136 -11.70 5.33 -11.26
CA THR A 136 -12.33 5.72 -12.52
C THR A 136 -13.73 5.12 -12.54
N LEU A 137 -14.75 5.94 -12.29
CA LEU A 137 -16.14 5.53 -12.31
C LEU A 137 -16.83 6.15 -13.52
N ARG A 138 -17.36 5.28 -14.38
CA ARG A 138 -18.13 5.67 -15.58
C ARG A 138 -19.60 5.92 -15.21
N ASP A 139 -20.14 5.01 -14.40
CA ASP A 139 -21.55 4.96 -13.99
C ASP A 139 -21.67 4.90 -12.45
N PRO A 140 -21.39 6.00 -11.72
CA PRO A 140 -21.35 6.00 -10.25
C PRO A 140 -22.64 5.51 -9.59
N GLU A 141 -23.79 5.65 -10.24
CA GLU A 141 -25.09 5.18 -9.75
C GLU A 141 -25.19 3.65 -9.62
N LYS A 142 -24.33 2.89 -10.32
CA LYS A 142 -24.28 1.43 -10.20
C LYS A 142 -23.63 0.95 -8.90
N LEU A 143 -22.94 1.83 -8.16
CA LEU A 143 -22.29 1.46 -6.90
C LEU A 143 -23.28 0.87 -5.89
N GLY A 144 -24.51 1.40 -5.79
CA GLY A 144 -25.53 0.83 -4.91
C GLY A 144 -25.81 -0.66 -5.18
N LYS A 145 -25.84 -1.06 -6.47
CA LYS A 145 -26.01 -2.47 -6.87
C LYS A 145 -24.77 -3.30 -6.54
N MET A 146 -23.57 -2.76 -6.77
CA MET A 146 -22.32 -3.38 -6.32
C MET A 146 -22.36 -3.65 -4.82
N LEU A 147 -22.73 -2.66 -3.99
CA LEU A 147 -22.77 -2.80 -2.54
C LEU A 147 -23.72 -3.93 -2.09
N SER A 148 -24.93 -4.01 -2.65
CA SER A 148 -25.88 -5.09 -2.37
C SER A 148 -25.35 -6.49 -2.71
N SER A 149 -24.43 -6.60 -3.67
CA SER A 149 -23.88 -7.89 -4.11
C SER A 149 -22.78 -8.43 -3.20
N ILE A 150 -22.17 -7.58 -2.35
CA ILE A 150 -21.08 -7.97 -1.46
C ILE A 150 -21.59 -8.89 -0.34
N ILE A 151 -22.82 -8.67 0.14
CA ILE A 151 -23.42 -9.44 1.23
C ILE A 151 -24.74 -10.05 0.73
N PRO A 152 -24.78 -11.36 0.45
CA PRO A 152 -25.98 -12.03 -0.03
C PRO A 152 -27.18 -11.81 0.90
N GLY A 153 -28.33 -11.48 0.31
CA GLY A 153 -29.59 -11.27 1.05
C GLY A 153 -29.75 -9.90 1.70
N THR A 154 -28.86 -8.96 1.41
CA THR A 154 -28.96 -7.57 1.87
C THR A 154 -29.14 -6.61 0.70
N GLU A 155 -29.85 -5.51 0.92
CA GLU A 155 -30.11 -4.49 -0.10
C GLU A 155 -29.60 -3.13 0.38
N ALA A 156 -28.81 -2.47 -0.47
CA ALA A 156 -28.32 -1.14 -0.21
C ALA A 156 -29.46 -0.11 -0.36
N LYS A 157 -29.64 0.73 0.65
CA LYS A 157 -30.61 1.82 0.65
C LYS A 157 -29.91 3.11 0.23
N SER A 158 -30.46 3.83 -0.74
CA SER A 158 -29.97 5.17 -1.05
C SER A 158 -30.41 6.15 0.04
N VAL A 159 -29.46 6.95 0.54
CA VAL A 159 -29.70 8.01 1.54
C VAL A 159 -29.35 9.40 1.01
N GLY A 160 -29.00 9.49 -0.27
CA GLY A 160 -28.63 10.72 -0.95
C GLY A 160 -28.06 10.44 -2.35
N LYS A 161 -27.79 11.51 -3.10
CA LYS A 161 -27.10 11.40 -4.40
C LYS A 161 -25.71 10.79 -4.17
N LEU A 162 -25.46 9.64 -4.79
CA LEU A 162 -24.21 8.89 -4.66
C LEU A 162 -23.85 8.48 -3.21
N ASN A 163 -24.87 8.26 -2.39
CA ASN A 163 -24.71 7.81 -1.00
C ASN A 163 -25.67 6.65 -0.70
N TRP A 164 -25.13 5.56 -0.17
CA TRP A 164 -25.85 4.33 0.12
C TRP A 164 -25.48 3.76 1.49
N THR A 165 -26.41 3.04 2.09
CA THR A 165 -26.21 2.29 3.32
C THR A 165 -26.58 0.82 3.14
N LEU A 166 -25.87 -0.09 3.79
CA LEU A 166 -26.12 -1.52 3.77
C LEU A 166 -26.08 -2.07 5.19
N GLU A 167 -27.13 -2.78 5.60
CA GLU A 167 -27.14 -3.48 6.88
C GLU A 167 -26.49 -4.84 6.73
N ALA A 168 -25.41 -5.07 7.50
CA ALA A 168 -24.62 -6.29 7.49
C ALA A 168 -24.77 -7.04 8.83
N PRO A 169 -24.77 -8.38 8.83
CA PRO A 169 -24.67 -9.16 10.07
C PRO A 169 -23.33 -8.87 10.76
N GLY A 170 -23.34 -8.38 12.00
CA GLY A 170 -22.11 -7.99 12.71
C GLY A 170 -21.64 -8.95 13.80
N GLY A 171 -22.20 -10.16 13.86
CA GLY A 171 -21.84 -11.19 14.82
C GLY A 171 -22.18 -10.80 16.27
N ALA A 172 -21.27 -11.07 17.20
CA ALA A 172 -21.49 -10.83 18.64
C ALA A 172 -21.73 -9.35 19.03
N ASN A 173 -21.43 -8.41 18.13
CA ASN A 173 -21.56 -6.97 18.38
C ASN A 173 -22.87 -6.37 17.81
N GLY A 174 -23.82 -7.21 17.35
CA GLY A 174 -25.06 -6.76 16.72
C GLY A 174 -24.89 -6.42 15.23
N PRO A 175 -25.95 -5.98 14.53
CA PRO A 175 -25.89 -5.55 13.13
C PRO A 175 -24.92 -4.37 12.93
N ARG A 176 -24.45 -4.21 11.70
CA ARG A 176 -23.52 -3.13 11.30
C ARG A 176 -24.09 -2.42 10.09
N THR A 177 -24.13 -1.10 10.14
CA THR A 177 -24.47 -0.29 8.96
C THR A 177 -23.18 0.10 8.24
N ILE A 178 -23.03 -0.33 7.00
CA ILE A 178 -21.96 0.08 6.10
C ILE A 178 -22.49 1.28 5.29
N HIS A 179 -21.75 2.37 5.29
CA HIS A 179 -22.01 3.54 4.47
C HIS A 179 -21.02 3.61 3.33
N MET A 180 -21.53 3.92 2.15
CA MET A 180 -20.74 4.13 0.95
C MET A 180 -21.12 5.45 0.32
N GLN A 181 -20.15 6.34 0.17
CA GLN A 181 -20.33 7.66 -0.43
C GLN A 181 -19.33 7.82 -1.56
N ALA A 182 -19.81 8.05 -2.78
CA ALA A 182 -18.96 8.40 -3.90
C ALA A 182 -18.95 9.92 -4.10
N VAL A 183 -17.76 10.51 -4.05
CA VAL A 183 -17.56 11.95 -4.19
C VAL A 183 -16.71 12.22 -5.43
N PRO A 184 -17.14 13.11 -6.35
CA PRO A 184 -16.35 13.45 -7.52
C PRO A 184 -15.04 14.17 -7.17
N ILE A 185 -14.02 13.99 -7.98
CA ILE A 185 -12.69 14.58 -7.81
C ILE A 185 -12.57 15.87 -8.61
N GLN A 186 -12.32 16.99 -7.91
CA GLN A 186 -11.94 18.25 -8.52
C GLN A 186 -10.42 18.29 -8.72
N TRP A 187 -9.96 17.93 -9.91
CA TRP A 187 -8.55 18.03 -10.25
C TRP A 187 -8.11 19.50 -10.45
N PRO A 188 -6.92 19.87 -9.98
CA PRO A 188 -6.31 21.15 -10.36
C PRO A 188 -5.90 21.13 -11.84
N ALA A 189 -5.65 22.31 -12.39
CA ALA A 189 -5.25 22.49 -13.79
C ALA A 189 -3.89 21.87 -14.12
N LYS A 190 -3.04 21.60 -13.12
CA LYS A 190 -1.70 21.04 -13.30
C LYS A 190 -1.50 19.84 -12.39
N THR A 191 -0.96 18.78 -12.96
CA THR A 191 -0.55 17.57 -12.24
C THR A 191 0.90 17.21 -12.60
N PRO A 192 1.66 16.55 -11.71
CA PRO A 192 3.00 16.08 -12.05
C PRO A 192 2.97 15.16 -13.27
N GLY A 193 3.98 15.25 -14.13
CA GLY A 193 3.98 14.55 -15.42
C GLY A 193 4.44 13.10 -15.38
N ASP A 194 4.86 12.60 -14.22
CA ASP A 194 5.37 11.24 -14.09
C ASP A 194 4.26 10.19 -14.29
N ILE A 195 4.63 8.97 -14.66
CA ILE A 195 3.64 7.94 -15.03
C ILE A 195 2.64 7.63 -13.92
N TRP A 196 3.05 7.78 -12.66
CA TRP A 196 2.22 7.48 -11.50
C TRP A 196 1.20 8.56 -11.24
N SER A 197 1.62 9.82 -11.35
CA SER A 197 0.72 10.95 -11.28
C SER A 197 -0.26 10.97 -12.45
N ARG A 198 0.17 10.57 -13.66
CA ARG A 198 -0.73 10.38 -14.82
C ARG A 198 -1.73 9.25 -14.60
N ASP A 199 -1.31 8.14 -13.98
CA ASP A 199 -2.22 7.05 -13.63
C ASP A 199 -3.20 7.48 -12.54
N ALA A 200 -2.73 8.15 -11.48
CA ALA A 200 -3.57 8.70 -10.43
C ALA A 200 -4.60 9.67 -11.00
N ALA A 201 -4.19 10.51 -11.96
CA ALA A 201 -5.06 11.45 -12.65
C ALA A 201 -6.29 10.77 -13.30
N LYS A 202 -6.24 9.48 -13.67
CA LYS A 202 -7.42 8.78 -14.24
C LYS A 202 -8.61 8.73 -13.29
N ALA A 203 -8.38 8.78 -11.97
CA ALA A 203 -9.46 8.74 -11.00
C ALA A 203 -10.45 9.91 -11.20
N THR A 204 -11.73 9.58 -11.12
CA THR A 204 -12.85 10.52 -11.28
C THR A 204 -13.59 10.75 -9.97
N HIS A 205 -13.53 9.76 -9.06
CA HIS A 205 -14.26 9.76 -7.80
C HIS A 205 -13.39 9.16 -6.69
N VAL A 206 -13.65 9.60 -5.46
CA VAL A 206 -13.26 8.89 -4.25
C VAL A 206 -14.50 8.22 -3.67
N VAL A 207 -14.46 6.90 -3.52
CA VAL A 207 -15.51 6.12 -2.87
C VAL A 207 -15.09 5.86 -1.44
N PHE A 208 -15.75 6.51 -0.49
CA PHE A 208 -15.57 6.31 0.93
C PHE A 208 -16.45 5.14 1.41
N LEU A 209 -15.85 4.29 2.23
CA LEU A 209 -16.50 3.16 2.90
C LEU A 209 -16.28 3.31 4.41
N SER A 210 -17.37 3.44 5.15
CA SER A 210 -17.36 3.62 6.60
C SER A 210 -18.37 2.69 7.26
N GLY A 211 -18.13 2.29 8.50
CA GLY A 211 -18.99 1.33 9.21
C GLY A 211 -19.34 1.81 10.60
N LEU A 212 -20.63 1.74 10.95
CA LEU A 212 -21.09 1.84 12.33
C LEU A 212 -21.17 0.45 12.96
N PHE A 213 -20.52 0.28 14.10
CA PHE A 213 -20.61 -0.93 14.91
C PHE A 213 -21.56 -0.70 16.09
N GLY A 214 -22.53 -1.59 16.29
CA GLY A 214 -23.39 -1.58 17.47
C GLY A 214 -24.31 -0.36 17.54
N LYS A 215 -24.27 0.41 18.66
CA LYS A 215 -25.12 1.58 18.92
C LYS A 215 -24.52 2.92 18.46
N GLY A 216 -23.50 2.90 17.58
CA GLY A 216 -22.88 4.12 17.08
C GLY A 216 -23.93 5.06 16.46
N THR A 217 -23.91 6.34 16.85
CA THR A 217 -25.00 7.28 16.55
C THR A 217 -24.75 8.18 15.34
N GLU A 218 -23.52 8.26 14.83
CA GLU A 218 -23.19 9.16 13.72
C GLU A 218 -21.95 8.69 12.95
N LEU A 219 -22.03 8.64 11.62
CA LEU A 219 -20.84 8.53 10.78
C LEU A 219 -20.32 9.91 10.47
N ALA A 220 -19.01 10.04 10.58
CA ALA A 220 -18.37 11.21 10.06
C ALA A 220 -18.50 11.22 8.52
N ASP A 221 -19.21 12.20 7.98
CA ASP A 221 -19.18 12.51 6.55
C ASP A 221 -17.71 12.73 6.16
N ALA A 222 -17.24 11.98 5.16
CA ALA A 222 -15.84 11.97 4.74
C ALA A 222 -15.32 13.39 4.44
N LEU A 223 -16.17 14.26 3.89
CA LEU A 223 -15.81 15.63 3.57
C LEU A 223 -15.65 16.50 4.82
N THR A 224 -16.39 16.20 5.89
CA THR A 224 -16.26 16.93 7.16
C THR A 224 -15.01 16.52 7.93
N VAL A 225 -14.45 15.33 7.68
CA VAL A 225 -13.21 14.86 8.30
C VAL A 225 -11.96 15.07 7.46
N ALA A 226 -12.11 15.49 6.20
CA ALA A 226 -10.99 15.92 5.38
C ALA A 226 -10.28 17.12 6.04
N ALA A 227 -8.95 17.12 6.00
CA ALA A 227 -8.15 18.29 6.30
C ALA A 227 -8.39 19.37 5.24
N ASP A 228 -8.27 20.64 5.64
CA ASP A 228 -8.17 21.72 4.65
C ASP A 228 -6.92 21.55 3.77
N ALA A 229 -6.91 22.22 2.61
CA ALA A 229 -5.85 22.05 1.61
C ALA A 229 -4.45 22.38 2.15
N GLN A 230 -4.33 23.38 3.04
CA GLN A 230 -3.04 23.80 3.59
C GLN A 230 -2.50 22.76 4.55
N THR A 231 -3.33 22.31 5.49
CA THR A 231 -3.01 21.25 6.46
C THR A 231 -2.68 19.94 5.76
N ALA A 232 -3.49 19.57 4.76
CA ALA A 232 -3.29 18.36 3.98
C ALA A 232 -1.95 18.40 3.21
N SER A 233 -1.64 19.53 2.56
CA SER A 233 -0.38 19.74 1.83
C SER A 233 0.83 19.69 2.76
N ALA A 234 0.75 20.35 3.93
CA ALA A 234 1.83 20.35 4.91
C ALA A 234 2.10 18.93 5.44
N LYS A 235 1.05 18.17 5.76
CA LYS A 235 1.19 16.76 6.20
C LYS A 235 1.83 15.88 5.13
N VAL A 236 1.38 15.99 3.88
CA VAL A 236 1.95 15.20 2.78
C VAL A 236 3.42 15.57 2.54
N ALA A 237 3.75 16.86 2.46
CA ALA A 237 5.13 17.32 2.29
C ALA A 237 6.05 16.87 3.45
N ASP A 238 5.55 16.90 4.68
CA ASP A 238 6.26 16.42 5.87
C ASP A 238 6.60 14.93 5.76
N ILE A 239 5.69 14.09 5.27
CA ILE A 239 5.94 12.65 5.04
C ILE A 239 6.84 12.41 3.83
N GLU A 240 6.64 13.14 2.73
CA GLU A 240 7.47 13.04 1.52
C GLU A 240 8.95 13.36 1.82
N SER A 241 9.22 14.22 2.81
CA SER A 241 10.59 14.55 3.22
C SER A 241 11.39 13.36 3.76
N LEU A 242 10.74 12.24 4.10
CA LEU A 242 11.41 11.02 4.57
C LEU A 242 12.21 10.33 3.45
N VAL A 243 11.76 10.43 2.19
CA VAL A 243 12.30 9.68 1.06
C VAL A 243 12.94 10.60 0.02
N GLY A 244 14.03 10.11 -0.59
CA GLY A 244 14.73 10.84 -1.65
C GLY A 244 14.02 10.70 -3.00
N GLY A 245 13.14 11.65 -3.34
CA GLY A 245 12.36 11.64 -4.58
C GLY A 245 11.08 10.80 -4.44
N THR A 246 9.97 11.32 -4.95
CA THR A 246 8.62 10.75 -4.77
C THR A 246 8.06 10.13 -6.05
N SER A 247 8.78 10.23 -7.17
CA SER A 247 8.49 9.48 -8.39
C SER A 247 8.44 8.00 -8.04
N GLY A 248 7.31 7.35 -8.29
CA GLY A 248 7.14 5.95 -7.89
C GLY A 248 6.61 5.73 -6.47
N ARG A 249 5.94 6.72 -5.88
CA ARG A 249 5.23 6.57 -4.60
C ARG A 249 4.37 5.31 -4.55
N CYS A 250 4.59 4.52 -3.51
CA CYS A 250 3.85 3.29 -3.25
C CYS A 250 2.87 3.47 -2.09
N VAL A 251 3.38 3.78 -0.91
CA VAL A 251 2.59 3.83 0.32
C VAL A 251 3.05 5.02 1.14
N PHE A 252 2.12 5.77 1.74
CA PHE A 252 2.44 6.79 2.73
C PHE A 252 1.42 6.81 3.85
N GLY A 253 1.78 7.41 4.97
CA GLY A 253 0.83 7.71 6.02
C GLY A 253 1.46 8.11 7.34
N GLU A 254 0.59 8.26 8.32
CA GLU A 254 0.97 8.59 9.69
C GLU A 254 0.18 7.74 10.70
N VAL A 255 0.80 7.49 11.85
CA VAL A 255 0.15 6.93 13.02
C VAL A 255 0.37 7.92 14.16
N GLY A 256 -0.70 8.35 14.79
CA GLY A 256 -0.69 9.24 15.93
C GLY A 256 -0.30 8.52 17.22
N LYS A 257 -0.65 9.15 18.34
CA LYS A 257 -0.20 8.71 19.65
C LYS A 257 -0.73 7.33 20.03
N ARG A 258 0.16 6.43 20.46
CA ARG A 258 -0.20 5.10 20.98
C ARG A 258 0.89 4.51 21.87
N ASP A 259 0.52 3.53 22.70
CA ASP A 259 1.49 2.67 23.37
C ASP A 259 2.35 1.96 22.32
N PHE A 260 3.67 2.08 22.43
CA PHE A 260 4.61 1.43 21.53
C PHE A 260 5.18 0.15 22.14
N GLN A 261 5.79 0.32 23.31
CA GLN A 261 6.40 -0.72 24.12
C GLN A 261 6.22 -0.34 25.60
N PRO A 262 6.32 -1.29 26.54
CA PRO A 262 6.32 -0.96 27.96
C PRO A 262 7.34 0.15 28.29
N GLY A 263 6.85 1.27 28.83
CA GLY A 263 7.68 2.43 29.17
C GLY A 263 7.96 3.41 28.02
N TYR A 264 7.45 3.17 26.80
CA TYR A 264 7.60 4.06 25.64
C TYR A 264 6.26 4.36 24.98
N GLN A 265 5.97 5.66 24.85
CA GLN A 265 4.88 6.17 24.03
C GLN A 265 5.41 6.50 22.63
N LEU A 266 4.67 6.11 21.59
CA LEU A 266 4.84 6.67 20.26
C LEU A 266 4.00 7.93 20.21
N ASP A 267 4.64 9.10 20.12
CA ASP A 267 3.92 10.38 19.97
C ASP A 267 3.45 10.54 18.51
N ARG A 268 4.28 10.10 17.55
CA ARG A 268 3.97 10.10 16.12
C ARG A 268 4.84 9.06 15.41
N ALA A 269 4.27 8.33 14.45
CA ALA A 269 5.01 7.65 13.39
C ALA A 269 4.59 8.17 12.03
N ARG A 270 5.57 8.32 11.13
CA ARG A 270 5.34 8.62 9.71
C ARG A 270 6.05 7.56 8.88
N PHE A 271 5.47 7.20 7.74
CA PHE A 271 6.07 6.22 6.85
C PHE A 271 5.87 6.62 5.39
N ALA A 272 6.89 6.34 4.58
CA ALA A 272 6.86 6.52 3.14
C ALA A 272 7.59 5.35 2.47
N MET A 273 6.97 4.80 1.44
CA MET A 273 7.51 3.74 0.59
C MET A 273 7.47 4.21 -0.86
N VAL A 274 8.58 4.10 -1.57
CA VAL A 274 8.72 4.48 -2.98
C VAL A 274 9.43 3.37 -3.76
N ALA A 275 9.02 3.19 -5.01
CA ALA A 275 9.62 2.31 -6.00
C ALA A 275 9.94 3.09 -7.28
N PRO A 276 10.99 3.94 -7.27
CA PRO A 276 11.32 4.82 -8.38
C PRO A 276 11.60 4.05 -9.67
N GLU A 277 11.19 4.61 -10.81
CA GLU A 277 11.47 4.03 -12.13
C GLU A 277 12.94 4.14 -12.53
N GLY A 278 13.40 3.21 -13.37
CA GLY A 278 14.74 3.27 -13.98
C GLY A 278 15.90 3.07 -13.01
N LYS A 279 15.62 2.64 -11.77
CA LYS A 279 16.61 2.37 -10.73
C LYS A 279 16.48 0.93 -10.30
N GLY A 280 16.85 -0.05 -11.12
CA GLY A 280 17.02 -1.42 -10.64
C GLY A 280 18.31 -1.52 -9.84
N ASP A 281 18.28 -2.20 -8.69
CA ASP A 281 19.46 -2.63 -7.95
C ASP A 281 19.67 -4.14 -8.10
N HIS A 282 20.74 -4.68 -7.51
CA HIS A 282 21.10 -6.09 -7.67
C HIS A 282 19.99 -7.03 -7.15
N LEU A 283 19.39 -6.75 -6.00
CA LEU A 283 18.34 -7.61 -5.45
C LEU A 283 17.09 -7.55 -6.32
N THR A 284 16.67 -6.35 -6.69
CA THR A 284 15.46 -6.15 -7.49
C THR A 284 15.64 -6.72 -8.89
N SER A 285 16.83 -6.63 -9.49
CA SER A 285 17.17 -7.29 -10.74
C SER A 285 17.10 -8.82 -10.64
N LEU A 286 17.62 -9.40 -9.55
CA LEU A 286 17.51 -10.84 -9.27
C LEU A 286 16.04 -11.31 -9.18
N LEU A 287 15.17 -10.43 -8.69
CA LEU A 287 13.73 -10.67 -8.58
C LEU A 287 12.94 -10.28 -9.86
N GLY A 288 13.62 -9.91 -10.95
CA GLY A 288 12.98 -9.49 -12.20
C GLY A 288 12.31 -8.11 -12.15
N SER A 289 12.62 -7.31 -11.14
CA SER A 289 12.15 -5.93 -10.98
C SER A 289 13.16 -4.92 -11.52
N LEU A 290 12.67 -3.94 -12.28
CA LEU A 290 13.46 -2.79 -12.75
C LEU A 290 13.44 -1.61 -11.76
N ARG A 291 13.02 -1.86 -10.51
CA ARG A 291 12.75 -0.83 -9.51
C ARG A 291 13.26 -1.24 -8.14
N THR A 292 14.13 -0.40 -7.57
CA THR A 292 14.58 -0.35 -6.18
C THR A 292 13.39 -0.02 -5.29
N LEU A 293 13.40 -0.57 -4.07
CA LEU A 293 12.41 -0.26 -3.05
C LEU A 293 13.07 0.47 -1.89
N ASP A 294 12.52 1.65 -1.59
CA ASP A 294 12.91 2.46 -0.44
C ASP A 294 11.71 2.58 0.50
N LEU A 295 11.88 2.17 1.75
CA LEU A 295 10.93 2.38 2.84
C LEU A 295 11.63 3.15 3.96
N GLU A 296 11.04 4.27 4.34
CA GLU A 296 11.50 5.13 5.42
C GLU A 296 10.38 5.30 6.44
N ILE A 297 10.75 5.16 7.73
CA ILE A 297 9.84 5.30 8.85
C ILE A 297 10.50 6.20 9.88
N ASP A 298 9.79 7.22 10.34
CA ASP A 298 10.20 8.04 11.48
C ASP A 298 9.28 7.78 12.66
N LEU A 299 9.85 7.41 13.81
CA LEU A 299 9.14 7.18 15.06
C LEU A 299 9.58 8.22 16.10
N VAL A 300 8.67 9.10 16.51
CA VAL A 300 8.90 10.04 17.62
C VAL A 300 8.46 9.38 18.93
N LEU A 301 9.41 9.14 19.83
CA LEU A 301 9.22 8.38 21.06
C LEU A 301 9.34 9.25 22.32
N SER A 302 8.53 8.95 23.33
CA SER A 302 8.61 9.55 24.67
C SER A 302 8.64 8.46 25.76
N PRO A 303 9.73 8.33 26.54
CA PRO A 303 11.00 9.05 26.38
C PRO A 303 11.71 8.68 25.08
N ALA A 304 12.74 9.45 24.70
CA ALA A 304 13.60 9.11 23.58
C ALA A 304 14.23 7.72 23.78
N ALA A 305 14.28 6.92 22.71
CA ALA A 305 14.93 5.62 22.76
C ALA A 305 16.46 5.76 22.82
N THR A 306 17.09 4.81 23.52
CA THR A 306 18.56 4.69 23.54
C THR A 306 19.02 3.62 22.56
N GLU A 307 20.26 3.72 22.09
CA GLU A 307 20.85 2.76 21.15
C GLU A 307 20.78 1.32 21.68
N ALA A 308 20.99 1.14 22.97
CA ALA A 308 20.88 -0.16 23.64
C ALA A 308 19.46 -0.74 23.53
N LYS A 309 18.42 0.07 23.72
CA LYS A 309 17.03 -0.37 23.61
C LYS A 309 16.60 -0.63 22.18
N VAL A 310 17.04 0.20 21.23
CA VAL A 310 16.78 -0.05 19.81
C VAL A 310 17.43 -1.36 19.37
N THR A 311 18.68 -1.61 19.76
CA THR A 311 19.38 -2.86 19.48
C THR A 311 18.66 -4.07 20.08
N GLU A 312 18.18 -3.96 21.32
CA GLU A 312 17.37 -4.99 21.97
C GLU A 312 16.09 -5.29 21.17
N TRP A 313 15.33 -4.26 20.77
CA TRP A 313 14.10 -4.43 19.98
C TRP A 313 14.37 -5.04 18.61
N ILE A 314 15.45 -4.64 17.93
CA ILE A 314 15.85 -5.24 16.65
C ILE A 314 16.15 -6.73 16.83
N ASN A 315 16.86 -7.11 17.90
CA ASN A 315 17.15 -8.50 18.17
C ASN A 315 15.89 -9.30 18.52
N GLN A 316 14.96 -8.72 19.29
CA GLN A 316 13.66 -9.32 19.57
C GLN A 316 12.83 -9.49 18.29
N ALA A 317 12.79 -8.49 17.42
CA ALA A 317 12.09 -8.56 16.14
C ALA A 317 12.69 -9.65 15.23
N ARG A 318 14.02 -9.73 15.12
CA ARG A 318 14.71 -10.78 14.34
C ARG A 318 14.46 -12.17 14.90
N ALA A 319 14.49 -12.31 16.23
CA ALA A 319 14.16 -13.57 16.89
C ALA A 319 12.70 -13.96 16.65
N TRP A 320 11.77 -13.01 16.76
CA TRP A 320 10.35 -13.23 16.49
C TRP A 320 10.10 -13.63 15.03
N VAL A 321 10.71 -12.94 14.05
CA VAL A 321 10.62 -13.32 12.63
C VAL A 321 11.12 -14.74 12.45
N ARG A 322 12.29 -15.08 13.01
CA ARG A 322 12.84 -16.45 12.92
C ARG A 322 11.88 -17.47 13.51
N THR A 323 11.39 -17.27 14.73
CA THR A 323 10.49 -18.20 15.41
C THR A 323 9.15 -18.34 14.69
N THR A 324 8.64 -17.27 14.10
CA THR A 324 7.35 -17.26 13.39
C THR A 324 7.48 -17.85 11.99
N MET A 325 8.60 -17.58 11.32
CA MET A 325 8.83 -17.97 9.94
C MET A 325 9.46 -19.36 9.81
N GLU A 326 10.18 -19.89 10.80
CA GLU A 326 10.77 -21.24 10.72
C GLU A 326 9.73 -22.36 10.56
N PRO A 327 8.57 -22.34 11.24
CA PRO A 327 7.49 -23.28 10.98
C PRO A 327 6.95 -23.17 9.55
N VAL A 328 6.77 -21.94 9.06
CA VAL A 328 6.33 -21.68 7.68
C VAL A 328 7.36 -22.21 6.69
N ARG A 329 8.66 -22.01 6.97
CA ARG A 329 9.77 -22.52 6.15
C ARG A 329 9.72 -24.03 6.07
N SER A 330 9.56 -24.69 7.22
CA SER A 330 9.52 -26.14 7.32
C SER A 330 8.31 -26.74 6.60
N GLN A 331 7.14 -26.08 6.70
CA GLN A 331 5.92 -26.48 5.98
C GLN A 331 6.06 -26.29 4.47
N LEU A 332 6.73 -25.23 4.05
CA LEU A 332 6.94 -24.91 2.65
C LEU A 332 8.21 -25.55 2.07
N ALA A 333 9.06 -26.21 2.87
CA ALA A 333 10.28 -26.86 2.39
C ALA A 333 9.99 -27.92 1.31
N ALA A 334 8.83 -28.57 1.38
CA ALA A 334 8.35 -29.49 0.34
C ALA A 334 7.99 -28.81 -1.00
N GLN A 335 7.83 -27.48 -1.02
CA GLN A 335 7.59 -26.69 -2.24
C GLN A 335 8.88 -26.37 -3.01
N GLY A 336 10.02 -26.82 -2.50
CA GLY A 336 11.31 -26.80 -3.20
C GLY A 336 12.25 -25.67 -2.75
N PRO A 337 13.47 -25.65 -3.33
CA PRO A 337 14.57 -24.78 -2.91
C PRO A 337 14.29 -23.28 -3.05
N ILE A 338 13.27 -22.91 -3.82
CA ILE A 338 12.84 -21.52 -4.01
C ILE A 338 12.40 -20.84 -2.70
N VAL A 339 11.83 -21.61 -1.76
CA VAL A 339 11.41 -21.11 -0.45
C VAL A 339 12.63 -20.72 0.38
N ASP A 340 13.68 -21.54 0.40
CA ASP A 340 14.91 -21.25 1.12
C ASP A 340 15.60 -19.98 0.60
N VAL A 341 15.60 -19.79 -0.72
CA VAL A 341 16.13 -18.59 -1.37
C VAL A 341 15.41 -17.33 -0.88
N LEU A 342 14.08 -17.36 -0.79
CA LEU A 342 13.29 -16.19 -0.37
C LEU A 342 13.45 -15.87 1.12
N TYR A 343 13.67 -16.89 1.94
CA TYR A 343 14.06 -16.70 3.34
C TYR A 343 15.43 -16.04 3.47
N GLU A 344 16.40 -16.44 2.65
CA GLU A 344 17.74 -15.85 2.63
C GLU A 344 17.67 -14.39 2.16
N VAL A 345 16.91 -14.09 1.10
CA VAL A 345 16.63 -12.71 0.65
C VAL A 345 16.01 -11.88 1.76
N GLY A 346 14.98 -12.39 2.44
CA GLY A 346 14.36 -11.71 3.58
C GLY A 346 15.36 -11.46 4.73
N GLY A 347 16.26 -12.40 4.97
CA GLY A 347 17.36 -12.26 5.92
C GLY A 347 18.34 -11.15 5.54
N LEU A 348 18.73 -11.07 4.25
CA LEU A 348 19.59 -10.00 3.72
C LEU A 348 18.92 -8.63 3.82
N LEU A 349 17.63 -8.53 3.50
CA LEU A 349 16.85 -7.30 3.69
C LEU A 349 16.86 -6.84 5.16
N GLY A 350 16.62 -7.75 6.10
CA GLY A 350 16.64 -7.44 7.54
C GLY A 350 18.03 -7.18 8.13
N LYS A 351 19.10 -7.57 7.44
CA LYS A 351 20.49 -7.39 7.89
C LYS A 351 21.15 -6.18 7.24
N SER A 352 21.20 -6.16 5.92
CA SER A 352 21.98 -5.22 5.11
C SER A 352 21.10 -4.12 4.51
N GLY A 353 19.85 -4.46 4.17
CA GLY A 353 18.86 -3.48 3.73
C GLY A 353 18.39 -2.54 4.84
N PHE A 354 18.36 -3.03 6.08
CA PHE A 354 17.90 -2.30 7.25
C PHE A 354 18.98 -1.41 7.88
N ARG A 355 18.62 -0.16 8.19
CA ARG A 355 19.39 0.78 9.00
C ARG A 355 18.47 1.46 10.00
N HIS A 356 19.04 1.86 11.14
CA HIS A 356 18.37 2.80 12.05
C HIS A 356 19.28 3.98 12.39
N THR A 357 18.68 5.08 12.82
CA THR A 357 19.40 6.26 13.33
C THR A 357 18.56 6.92 14.41
N LEU A 358 19.20 7.30 15.51
CA LEU A 358 18.58 8.08 16.58
C LEU A 358 18.93 9.55 16.43
N LYS A 359 17.91 10.42 16.49
CA LYS A 359 18.04 11.89 16.49
C LYS A 359 17.10 12.46 17.53
N GLU A 360 17.62 12.86 18.68
CA GLU A 360 16.82 13.34 19.80
C GLU A 360 15.71 12.33 20.18
N LYS A 361 14.44 12.66 19.95
CA LYS A 361 13.28 11.79 20.19
C LYS A 361 12.90 10.92 18.98
N SER A 362 13.49 11.17 17.82
CA SER A 362 13.21 10.47 16.57
C SER A 362 14.09 9.23 16.43
N LEU A 363 13.45 8.09 16.17
CA LEU A 363 14.04 6.86 15.69
C LEU A 363 13.67 6.70 14.21
N LEU A 364 14.65 6.95 13.34
CA LEU A 364 14.52 6.73 11.92
C LEU A 364 14.87 5.28 11.60
N LEU A 365 13.97 4.59 10.91
CA LEU A 365 14.14 3.23 10.41
C LEU A 365 14.07 3.27 8.89
N SER A 366 15.05 2.64 8.24
CA SER A 366 15.19 2.70 6.80
C SER A 366 15.43 1.30 6.25
N PHE A 367 14.66 0.90 5.25
CA PHE A 367 14.82 -0.35 4.52
C PHE A 367 15.02 -0.02 3.05
N LYS A 368 16.18 -0.38 2.50
CA LYS A 368 16.49 -0.15 1.09
C LYS A 368 17.12 -1.37 0.45
N THR A 369 16.64 -1.73 -0.73
CA THR A 369 17.17 -2.87 -1.49
C THR A 369 18.56 -2.58 -2.06
N ASP A 370 18.87 -1.31 -2.35
CA ASP A 370 20.14 -0.86 -2.93
C ASP A 370 21.38 -1.02 -2.01
N ARG A 371 21.15 -1.24 -0.71
CA ARG A 371 22.20 -1.48 0.28
C ARG A 371 22.74 -2.90 0.24
N ILE A 372 22.01 -3.83 -0.38
CA ILE A 372 22.43 -5.22 -0.49
C ILE A 372 23.38 -5.30 -1.67
N THR A 373 24.62 -5.69 -1.40
CA THR A 373 25.67 -5.74 -2.40
C THR A 373 25.56 -7.00 -3.27
N ALA A 374 26.12 -6.95 -4.48
CA ALA A 374 26.25 -8.13 -5.35
C ALA A 374 26.97 -9.29 -4.64
N ALA A 375 28.00 -8.99 -3.84
CA ALA A 375 28.74 -9.98 -3.08
C ALA A 375 27.87 -10.71 -2.04
N GLU A 376 26.93 -10.01 -1.41
CA GLU A 376 25.97 -10.61 -0.48
C GLU A 376 24.90 -11.45 -1.19
N LEU A 377 24.57 -11.10 -2.44
CA LEU A 377 23.59 -11.82 -3.25
C LEU A 377 24.19 -13.02 -4.00
N ALA A 378 25.51 -13.11 -4.16
CA ALA A 378 26.15 -14.18 -4.91
C ALA A 378 25.76 -15.59 -4.43
N SER A 379 25.59 -15.78 -3.11
CA SER A 379 25.12 -17.07 -2.57
C SER A 379 23.65 -17.36 -2.87
N VAL A 380 22.82 -16.31 -2.96
CA VAL A 380 21.39 -16.39 -3.25
C VAL A 380 21.17 -16.65 -4.74
N GLU A 381 21.91 -15.96 -5.60
CA GLU A 381 21.84 -16.07 -7.05
C GLU A 381 22.15 -17.49 -7.52
N GLY A 382 23.26 -18.08 -7.05
CA GLY A 382 23.59 -19.47 -7.37
C GLY A 382 22.52 -20.48 -6.90
N LYS A 383 21.91 -20.25 -5.73
CA LYS A 383 20.80 -21.09 -5.23
C LYS A 383 19.53 -20.90 -6.03
N LEU A 384 19.22 -19.66 -6.45
CA LEU A 384 18.06 -19.36 -7.28
C LEU A 384 18.21 -20.00 -8.66
N GLU A 385 19.38 -19.87 -9.30
CA GLU A 385 19.66 -20.53 -10.57
C GLU A 385 19.53 -22.05 -10.47
N GLN A 386 20.08 -22.65 -9.42
CA GLN A 386 19.96 -24.09 -9.20
C GLN A 386 18.50 -24.49 -8.95
N ALA A 387 17.77 -23.74 -8.13
CA ALA A 387 16.35 -23.97 -7.87
C ALA A 387 15.53 -23.89 -9.16
N MET A 388 15.80 -22.90 -10.02
CA MET A 388 15.15 -22.76 -11.31
C MET A 388 15.45 -23.95 -12.23
N LYS A 389 16.72 -24.39 -12.30
CA LYS A 389 17.11 -25.59 -13.06
C LYS A 389 16.41 -26.86 -12.55
N ASP A 390 16.35 -27.06 -11.23
CA ASP A 390 15.70 -28.22 -10.61
C ASP A 390 14.19 -28.26 -10.90
N MET A 391 13.57 -27.09 -11.06
CA MET A 391 12.17 -26.94 -11.48
C MET A 391 11.97 -27.05 -12.99
N GLY A 392 13.02 -27.30 -13.77
CA GLY A 392 12.97 -27.45 -15.23
C GLY A 392 12.91 -26.13 -16.00
N TYR A 393 13.25 -25.01 -15.37
CA TYR A 393 13.45 -23.73 -16.06
C TYR A 393 14.90 -23.61 -16.50
N THR A 394 15.14 -23.60 -17.81
CA THR A 394 16.41 -23.15 -18.40
C THR A 394 16.32 -21.64 -18.67
N PRO A 395 17.35 -20.85 -18.30
CA PRO A 395 17.38 -19.41 -18.53
C PRO A 395 17.30 -19.02 -20.00
#